data_AF-A0A8D8KV91-F1
#
_entry.id   AF-A0A8D8KV91-F1
#
_cell.length_a   1.000
_cell.length_b   1.000
_cell.length_c   1.000
_cell.angle_alpha   90.00
_cell.angle_beta   90.00
_cell.angle_gamma   90.00
#
_symmetry.space_group_name_H-M   'P 1'
#
loop_
_entity.id
_entity.type
_entity.pdbx_description
1 polymer ?
#
loop_
_entity_poly.entity_id
_entity_poly.type
_entity_poly.pdbx_seq_one_letter_code
_entity_poly.pdbx_strand_id
1 'polypeptide(L)'
;WRWLGRRRFMRSNQSQTRHALLDLRRQAIPLERQRQVLYELVQQLERSPSEKAFAVQEGAIELLKELRHSPDPAIVDSARLGLTLLGYVGPLPGQGIRILSIDGGGIRGLIVMELLRKLEKMTNRRIFDLFDIVCGVSAGANLVCAL
;
A
#
# COMPACT_ATOMS: atom_id res chain seq x y z
N TRP A 1 4.47 -30.03 -9.31
CA TRP A 1 5.84 -29.67 -8.89
C TRP A 1 6.10 -28.16 -8.84
N ARG A 2 5.88 -27.40 -9.92
CA ARG A 2 6.16 -25.93 -9.98
C ARG A 2 5.27 -25.05 -9.05
N TRP A 3 4.07 -25.52 -8.69
CA TRP A 3 3.14 -24.82 -7.78
C TRP A 3 3.51 -24.93 -6.29
N LEU A 4 4.02 -26.09 -5.85
CA LEU A 4 4.44 -26.31 -4.47
C LEU A 4 5.69 -25.48 -4.12
N GLY A 5 6.64 -25.36 -5.07
CA GLY A 5 7.82 -24.50 -4.94
C GLY A 5 7.47 -23.03 -4.74
N ARG A 6 6.53 -22.48 -5.53
CA ARG A 6 6.06 -21.09 -5.37
C ARG A 6 5.40 -20.85 -4.02
N ARG A 7 4.57 -21.79 -3.54
CA ARG A 7 3.94 -21.66 -2.21
C ARG A 7 4.96 -21.68 -1.07
N ARG A 8 5.99 -22.54 -1.16
CA ARG A 8 7.05 -22.61 -0.15
C ARG A 8 7.91 -21.35 -0.13
N PHE A 9 8.25 -20.83 -1.32
CA PHE A 9 8.98 -19.57 -1.47
C PHE A 9 8.20 -18.37 -0.91
N MET A 10 6.91 -18.23 -1.26
CA MET A 10 6.06 -17.17 -0.70
C MET A 10 5.97 -17.22 0.83
N ARG A 11 5.82 -18.41 1.42
CA ARG A 11 5.79 -18.57 2.89
C ARG A 11 7.13 -18.18 3.54
N SER A 12 8.25 -18.53 2.90
CA SER A 12 9.58 -18.16 3.38
C SER A 12 9.76 -16.65 3.43
N ASN A 13 9.38 -15.95 2.35
CA ASN A 13 9.55 -14.51 2.28
C ASN A 13 8.62 -13.78 3.25
N GLN A 14 7.38 -14.26 3.44
CA GLN A 14 6.46 -13.70 4.44
C GLN A 14 7.02 -13.84 5.87
N SER A 15 7.64 -14.98 6.21
CA SER A 15 8.33 -15.13 7.49
C SER A 15 9.46 -14.10 7.64
N GLN A 16 10.26 -13.89 6.60
CA GLN A 16 11.34 -12.89 6.60
C GLN A 16 10.80 -11.46 6.76
N THR A 17 9.75 -11.09 6.01
CA THR A 17 9.09 -9.78 6.15
C THR A 17 8.61 -9.56 7.59
N ARG A 18 7.93 -10.54 8.17
CA ARG A 18 7.46 -10.46 9.56
C ARG A 18 8.61 -10.30 10.54
N HIS A 19 9.68 -11.08 10.38
CA HIS A 19 10.86 -10.96 11.24
C HIS A 19 11.53 -9.58 11.13
N ALA A 20 11.69 -9.05 9.91
CA ALA A 20 12.24 -7.70 9.71
C ALA A 20 11.37 -6.62 10.38
N LEU A 21 10.05 -6.69 10.22
CA LEU A 21 9.12 -5.76 10.88
C LEU A 21 9.15 -5.86 12.41
N LEU A 22 9.24 -7.07 12.95
CA LEU A 22 9.36 -7.29 14.40
C LEU A 22 10.69 -6.78 14.94
N ASP A 23 11.79 -7.01 14.22
CA ASP A 23 13.09 -6.47 14.58
C ASP A 23 13.00 -4.94 14.62
N LEU A 24 12.58 -4.28 13.54
CA LEU A 24 12.48 -2.82 13.44
C LEU A 24 11.60 -2.16 14.53
N ARG A 25 10.66 -2.90 15.14
CA ARG A 25 9.82 -2.42 16.25
C ARG A 25 10.47 -2.50 17.63
N ARG A 26 11.60 -3.20 17.78
CA ARG A 26 12.27 -3.33 19.09
C ARG A 26 12.89 -2.01 19.51
N GLN A 27 12.67 -1.61 20.76
CA GLN A 27 13.09 -0.32 21.33
C GLN A 27 14.61 -0.11 21.48
N ALA A 28 15.45 -1.09 21.13
CA ALA A 28 16.89 -1.06 21.39
C ALA A 28 17.74 -1.71 20.28
N ILE A 29 17.43 -1.48 19.00
CA ILE A 29 18.28 -1.94 17.89
C ILE A 29 19.40 -0.92 17.62
N PRO A 30 20.67 -1.36 17.48
CA PRO A 30 21.76 -0.49 17.03
C PRO A 30 21.44 0.16 15.68
N LEU A 31 21.75 1.45 15.50
CA LEU A 31 21.41 2.22 14.29
C LEU A 31 21.85 1.52 13.00
N GLU A 32 23.07 0.97 12.95
CA GLU A 32 23.57 0.23 11.78
C GLU A 32 22.72 -1.00 11.45
N ARG A 33 22.28 -1.74 12.47
CA ARG A 33 21.39 -2.88 12.28
C ARG A 33 20.02 -2.43 11.80
N GLN A 34 19.49 -1.34 12.33
CA GLN A 34 18.21 -0.77 11.91
C GLN A 34 18.25 -0.34 10.44
N ARG A 35 19.30 0.37 10.02
CA ARG A 35 19.57 0.75 8.63
C ARG A 35 19.58 -0.47 7.72
N GLN A 36 20.37 -1.48 8.07
CA GLN A 36 20.53 -2.69 7.26
C GLN A 36 19.20 -3.45 7.11
N VAL A 37 18.47 -3.69 8.21
CA VAL A 37 17.20 -4.44 8.17
C VAL A 37 16.14 -3.67 7.37
N LEU A 38 16.07 -2.35 7.53
CA LEU A 38 15.13 -1.54 6.75
C LEU A 38 15.46 -1.55 5.26
N TYR A 39 16.74 -1.42 4.90
CA TYR A 39 17.18 -1.48 3.51
C TYR A 39 16.84 -2.83 2.87
N GLU A 40 17.12 -3.94 3.56
CA GLU A 40 16.78 -5.29 3.11
C GLU A 40 15.28 -5.47 2.91
N LEU A 41 14.46 -4.99 3.84
CA LEU A 41 13.00 -5.02 3.73
C LEU A 41 12.53 -4.26 2.48
N VAL A 42 13.03 -3.05 2.26
CA VAL A 42 12.64 -2.21 1.11
C VAL A 42 13.05 -2.85 -0.22
N GLN A 43 14.26 -3.40 -0.30
CA GLN A 43 14.72 -4.19 -1.45
C GLN A 43 13.83 -5.40 -1.72
N GLN A 44 13.34 -6.06 -0.67
CA GLN A 44 12.42 -7.19 -0.80
C GLN A 44 11.05 -6.75 -1.36
N LEU A 45 10.51 -5.64 -0.86
CA LEU A 45 9.25 -5.05 -1.34
C LEU A 45 9.33 -4.63 -2.81
N GLU A 46 10.50 -4.15 -3.26
CA GLU A 46 10.75 -3.77 -4.63
C GLU A 46 10.73 -4.99 -5.57
N ARG A 47 11.37 -6.09 -5.17
CA ARG A 47 11.51 -7.31 -5.98
C ARG A 47 10.23 -8.16 -6.04
N SER A 48 9.40 -8.10 -5.00
CA SER A 48 8.26 -9.02 -4.82
C SER A 48 6.92 -8.28 -4.60
N PRO A 49 6.15 -7.99 -5.67
CA PRO A 49 4.83 -7.36 -5.54
C PRO A 49 3.86 -8.13 -4.64
N SER A 50 3.95 -9.46 -4.60
CA SER A 50 3.10 -10.33 -3.78
C SER A 50 3.29 -10.14 -2.27
N GLU A 51 4.42 -9.58 -1.84
CA GLU A 51 4.73 -9.39 -0.43
C GLU A 51 4.24 -8.05 0.11
N LYS A 52 4.04 -7.07 -0.77
CA LYS A 52 3.52 -5.75 -0.40
C LYS A 52 2.21 -5.85 0.37
N ALA A 53 1.28 -6.67 -0.12
CA ALA A 53 -0.01 -6.89 0.55
C ALA A 53 0.16 -7.49 1.96
N PHE A 54 1.08 -8.46 2.11
CA PHE A 54 1.38 -9.06 3.41
C PHE A 54 2.07 -8.06 4.36
N ALA A 55 3.04 -7.30 3.89
CA ALA A 55 3.71 -6.27 4.67
C ALA A 55 2.72 -5.21 5.19
N VAL A 56 1.76 -4.79 4.36
CA VAL A 56 0.67 -3.89 4.79
C VAL A 56 -0.17 -4.52 5.89
N GLN A 57 -0.57 -5.78 5.74
CA GLN A 57 -1.33 -6.53 6.76
C GLN A 57 -0.57 -6.65 8.09
N GLU A 58 0.76 -6.78 8.05
CA GLU A 58 1.63 -6.85 9.23
C GLU A 58 1.98 -5.46 9.81
N GLY A 59 1.37 -4.39 9.30
CA GLY A 59 1.50 -3.02 9.82
C GLY A 59 2.76 -2.28 9.38
N ALA A 60 3.31 -2.60 8.20
CA ALA A 60 4.50 -1.92 7.67
C ALA A 60 4.29 -0.42 7.45
N ILE A 61 3.09 0.01 7.02
CA ILE A 61 2.82 1.44 6.75
C ILE A 61 3.01 2.28 8.01
N GLU A 62 2.42 1.88 9.14
CA GLU A 62 2.52 2.63 10.40
C GLU A 62 3.97 2.68 10.90
N LEU A 63 4.68 1.55 10.86
CA LEU A 63 6.09 1.50 11.22
C LEU A 63 6.94 2.43 10.34
N LEU A 64 6.77 2.39 9.02
CA LEU A 64 7.53 3.23 8.10
C LEU A 64 7.18 4.72 8.28
N LYS A 65 5.94 5.06 8.64
CA LYS A 65 5.55 6.42 9.02
C LYS A 65 6.31 6.89 10.25
N GLU A 66 6.49 6.05 11.27
CA GLU A 66 7.29 6.38 12.45
C GLU A 66 8.77 6.57 12.09
N LEU A 67 9.35 5.63 11.34
CA LEU A 67 10.76 5.65 10.94
C LEU A 67 11.14 6.84 10.05
N ARG A 68 10.18 7.41 9.30
CA ARG A 68 10.41 8.61 8.48
C ARG A 68 10.77 9.86 9.32
N HIS A 69 10.55 9.81 10.63
CA HIS A 69 10.87 10.87 11.59
C HIS A 69 12.16 10.59 12.38
N SER A 70 12.93 9.56 11.98
CA SER A 70 14.25 9.27 12.54
C SER A 70 15.23 10.44 12.36
N PRO A 71 16.18 10.68 13.29
CA PRO A 71 17.29 11.61 13.08
C PRO A 71 18.29 11.13 12.01
N ASP A 72 18.17 9.89 11.55
CA ASP A 72 19.08 9.24 10.61
C ASP A 72 18.61 9.38 9.15
N PRO A 73 19.36 10.07 8.27
CA PRO A 73 18.94 10.29 6.89
C PRO A 73 18.73 9.01 6.08
N ALA A 74 19.58 7.99 6.29
CA ALA A 74 19.48 6.73 5.54
C ALA A 74 18.22 5.94 5.91
N ILE A 75 17.82 5.99 7.18
CA ILE A 75 16.54 5.43 7.65
C ILE A 75 15.37 6.22 7.05
N VAL A 76 15.43 7.54 7.06
CA VAL A 76 14.37 8.40 6.51
C VAL A 76 14.14 8.12 5.03
N ASP A 77 15.21 8.04 4.23
CA ASP A 77 15.10 7.81 2.79
C ASP A 77 14.59 6.41 2.48
N SER A 78 15.10 5.39 3.19
CA SER A 78 14.61 4.01 3.04
C SER A 78 13.14 3.89 3.45
N ALA A 79 12.72 4.57 4.53
CA ALA A 79 11.33 4.57 4.97
C ALA A 79 10.40 5.22 3.94
N ARG A 80 10.81 6.34 3.34
CA ARG A 80 10.07 7.03 2.26
C ARG A 80 9.94 6.17 1.02
N LEU A 81 11.01 5.47 0.62
CA LEU A 81 10.97 4.54 -0.50
C LEU A 81 10.02 3.36 -0.20
N GLY A 82 10.09 2.80 1.01
CA GLY A 82 9.18 1.75 1.47
C GLY A 82 7.71 2.18 1.41
N LEU A 83 7.39 3.38 1.92
CA LEU A 83 6.03 3.94 1.84
C LEU A 83 5.56 4.08 0.39
N THR A 84 6.43 4.57 -0.50
CA THR A 84 6.14 4.69 -1.94
C THR A 84 5.85 3.32 -2.57
N LEU A 85 6.68 2.31 -2.29
CA LEU A 85 6.51 0.96 -2.83
C LEU A 85 5.21 0.29 -2.36
N LEU A 86 4.74 0.62 -1.17
CA LEU A 86 3.47 0.17 -0.60
C LEU A 86 2.27 1.00 -1.06
N GLY A 87 2.48 2.05 -1.86
CA GLY A 87 1.42 2.93 -2.36
C GLY A 87 0.84 3.86 -1.29
N TYR A 88 1.59 4.12 -0.21
CA TYR A 88 1.17 5.08 0.80
C TYR A 88 1.35 6.51 0.27
N VAL A 89 0.26 7.27 0.26
CA VAL A 89 0.24 8.70 -0.03
C VAL A 89 -0.16 9.42 1.24
N GLY A 90 0.67 10.35 1.70
CA GLY A 90 0.38 11.16 2.88
C GLY A 90 -0.84 12.09 2.65
N PRO A 91 -1.44 12.61 3.73
CA PRO A 91 -2.52 13.58 3.61
C PRO A 91 -2.04 14.84 2.86
N LEU A 92 -2.90 15.37 2.01
CA LEU A 92 -2.64 16.65 1.33
C LEU A 92 -2.66 17.80 2.36
N PRO A 93 -1.86 18.86 2.16
CA PRO A 93 -1.77 19.99 3.10
C PRO A 93 -3.06 20.83 3.22
N GLY A 94 -4.10 20.53 2.44
CA GLY A 94 -5.40 21.20 2.49
C GLY A 94 -6.48 20.43 1.71
N GLN A 95 -7.68 21.02 1.63
CA GLN A 95 -8.75 20.52 0.77
C GLN A 95 -8.42 20.82 -0.69
N GLY A 96 -7.64 19.93 -1.31
CA GLY A 96 -7.47 19.91 -2.76
C GLY A 96 -8.73 19.38 -3.46
N ILE A 97 -8.76 19.50 -4.79
CA ILE A 97 -9.82 18.92 -5.63
C ILE A 97 -9.62 17.40 -5.69
N ARG A 98 -10.66 16.63 -5.36
CA ARG A 98 -10.66 15.16 -5.39
C ARG A 98 -11.36 14.68 -6.64
N ILE A 99 -10.61 14.05 -7.54
CA ILE A 99 -11.11 13.55 -8.83
C ILE A 99 -11.07 12.02 -8.83
N LEU A 100 -12.22 11.39 -9.13
CA LEU A 100 -12.31 9.96 -9.40
C LEU A 100 -12.43 9.75 -10.92
N SER A 101 -11.43 9.11 -11.53
CA SER A 101 -11.44 8.74 -12.96
C SER A 101 -11.54 7.23 -13.12
N ILE A 102 -12.49 6.77 -13.94
CA ILE A 102 -12.76 5.35 -14.17
C ILE A 102 -12.54 4.99 -15.65
N ASP A 103 -11.48 4.23 -15.91
CA ASP A 103 -11.18 3.74 -17.25
C ASP A 103 -12.21 2.69 -17.75
N GLY A 104 -12.30 2.58 -19.07
CA GLY A 104 -13.11 1.57 -19.74
C GLY A 104 -12.53 0.17 -19.57
N GLY A 105 -13.30 -0.77 -19.00
CA GLY A 105 -12.82 -2.12 -18.69
C GLY A 105 -13.71 -3.27 -19.16
N GLY A 106 -14.85 -2.99 -19.80
CA GLY A 106 -15.89 -4.00 -20.08
C GLY A 106 -16.37 -4.66 -18.79
N ILE A 107 -16.41 -6.00 -18.74
CA ILE A 107 -16.80 -6.77 -17.55
C ILE A 107 -15.92 -6.50 -16.32
N ARG A 108 -14.68 -6.04 -16.51
CA ARG A 108 -13.78 -5.65 -15.40
C ARG A 108 -14.31 -4.45 -14.62
N GLY A 109 -15.30 -3.73 -15.14
CA GLY A 109 -16.04 -2.71 -14.41
C GLY A 109 -16.70 -3.22 -13.12
N LEU A 110 -17.03 -4.52 -13.05
CA LEU A 110 -17.54 -5.15 -11.82
C LEU A 110 -16.53 -5.08 -10.66
N ILE A 111 -15.23 -5.15 -10.94
CA ILE A 111 -14.17 -5.01 -9.94
C ILE A 111 -14.17 -3.57 -9.38
N VAL A 112 -14.30 -2.58 -10.25
CA VAL A 112 -14.38 -1.17 -9.85
C VAL A 112 -15.63 -0.92 -9.02
N MET A 113 -16.78 -1.46 -9.43
CA MET A 113 -18.03 -1.33 -8.67
C MET A 113 -17.90 -1.92 -7.27
N GLU A 114 -17.31 -3.11 -7.13
CA GLU A 114 -17.08 -3.74 -5.82
C GLU A 114 -16.09 -2.94 -4.96
N LEU A 115 -15.06 -2.36 -5.59
CA LEU A 115 -14.13 -1.46 -4.92
C LEU A 115 -14.82 -0.20 -4.38
N LEU A 116 -15.62 0.48 -5.20
CA LEU A 116 -16.36 1.68 -4.81
C LEU A 116 -17.37 1.37 -3.71
N ARG A 117 -18.10 0.26 -3.80
CA ARG A 117 -19.02 -0.21 -2.75
C ARG A 117 -18.29 -0.45 -1.43
N LYS A 118 -17.10 -1.05 -1.47
CA LYS A 118 -16.28 -1.26 -0.27
C LYS A 118 -15.78 0.08 0.29
N LEU A 119 -15.43 1.03 -0.56
CA LEU A 119 -15.03 2.38 -0.15
C LEU A 119 -16.18 3.11 0.56
N GLU A 120 -17.40 3.08 0.02
CA GLU A 120 -18.57 3.66 0.67
C GLU A 120 -18.82 3.04 2.05
N LYS A 121 -18.72 1.70 2.16
CA LYS A 121 -18.88 0.99 3.44
C LYS A 121 -17.82 1.37 4.47
N MET A 122 -16.57 1.51 4.05
CA MET A 122 -15.46 1.87 4.96
C MET A 122 -15.54 3.31 5.44
N THR A 123 -16.06 4.21 4.61
CA THR A 123 -16.17 5.64 4.91
C THR A 123 -17.53 6.03 5.47
N ASN A 124 -18.53 5.16 5.34
CA ASN A 124 -19.94 5.43 5.61
C ASN A 124 -20.46 6.69 4.88
N ARG A 125 -19.94 6.94 3.67
CA ARG A 125 -20.24 8.11 2.84
C ARG A 125 -20.46 7.66 1.41
N ARG A 126 -21.29 8.38 0.66
CA ARG A 126 -21.51 8.07 -0.76
C ARG A 126 -20.31 8.54 -1.58
N ILE A 127 -20.08 7.94 -2.76
CA ILE A 127 -18.97 8.34 -3.63
C ILE A 127 -18.99 9.85 -3.95
N PHE A 128 -20.15 10.47 -4.17
CA PHE A 128 -20.29 11.93 -4.44
C PHE A 128 -19.92 12.81 -3.25
N ASP A 129 -19.98 12.28 -2.02
CA ASP A 129 -19.52 13.03 -0.85
C ASP A 129 -17.98 13.00 -0.76
N LEU A 130 -17.36 11.98 -1.35
CA LEU A 130 -15.93 11.72 -1.28
C LEU A 130 -15.13 12.41 -2.40
N PHE A 131 -15.75 12.68 -3.55
CA PHE A 131 -15.09 13.24 -4.72
C PHE A 131 -15.87 14.44 -5.28
N ASP A 132 -15.13 15.47 -5.68
CA ASP A 132 -15.69 16.70 -6.23
C ASP A 132 -15.98 16.56 -7.74
N ILE A 133 -15.22 15.68 -8.42
CA ILE A 133 -15.41 15.34 -9.83
C ILE A 133 -15.35 13.83 -9.99
N VAL A 134 -16.32 13.26 -10.71
CA VAL A 134 -16.32 11.86 -11.11
C VAL A 134 -16.43 11.77 -12.63
N CYS A 135 -15.49 11.10 -13.28
CA CYS A 135 -15.48 10.91 -14.73
C CYS A 135 -15.15 9.46 -15.10
N GLY A 136 -15.57 9.04 -16.29
CA GLY A 136 -15.25 7.72 -16.80
C GLY A 136 -15.49 7.58 -18.29
N VAL A 137 -14.91 6.54 -18.90
CA VAL A 137 -15.04 6.25 -20.34
C VAL A 137 -15.60 4.85 -20.58
N SER A 138 -16.40 4.68 -21.65
CA SER A 138 -17.02 3.39 -22.00
C SER A 138 -17.83 2.79 -20.83
N ALA A 139 -17.57 1.54 -20.43
CA ALA A 139 -18.20 0.92 -19.26
C ALA A 139 -17.99 1.73 -17.96
N GLY A 140 -16.90 2.50 -17.87
CA GLY A 140 -16.66 3.44 -16.76
C GLY A 140 -17.66 4.59 -16.76
N ALA A 141 -18.03 5.13 -17.93
CA ALA A 141 -19.06 6.18 -18.03
C ALA A 141 -20.42 5.68 -17.53
N ASN A 142 -20.81 4.46 -17.94
CA ASN A 142 -22.04 3.82 -17.45
C ASN A 142 -22.02 3.64 -15.93
N LEU A 143 -20.87 3.24 -15.36
CA LEU A 143 -20.72 3.12 -13.91
C LEU A 143 -20.85 4.47 -13.22
N VAL A 144 -20.23 5.53 -13.75
CA VAL A 144 -20.36 6.89 -13.21
C VAL A 144 -21.81 7.36 -13.21
N CYS A 145 -22.58 7.08 -14.27
CA CYS A 145 -24.01 7.40 -14.31
C CYS A 145 -24.85 6.62 -13.29
N ALA A 146 -24.36 5.48 -12.81
CA ALA A 146 -25.08 4.60 -11.87
C ALA A 146 -24.69 4.82 -10.40
N LEU A 147 -23.64 5.60 -10.14
CA LEU A 147 -23.32 6.07 -8.80
C LEU A 147 -24.37 7.12 -8.43
#